data_AF-A0A7Y9JAY1-F1
#
_entry.id   AF-A0A7Y9JAY1-F1
#
_cell.length_a   1.000
_cell.length_b   1.000
_cell.length_c   1.000
_cell.angle_alpha   90.00
_cell.angle_beta   90.00
_cell.angle_gamma   90.00
#
_symmetry.space_group_name_H-M   'P 1'
#
loop_
_entity.id
_entity.type
_entity.pdbx_description
1 polymer ?
#
loop_
_entity_poly.entity_id
_entity_poly.type
_entity_poly.pdbx_seq_one_letter_code
_entity_poly.pdbx_strand_id
1 'polypeptide(L)'
;MSDFRSDPMPSPEGRGLARAAWDAYVGATKKYVNPAIEKTPLGDAITSISANKVSDLVGFWLLWHLYGGFEGLEALGMSRSSIYRKVATFRKLFGSHPDEYSFPGISIDVDAYLGGSGAQRDTHGS
;
A
#
# COMPACT_ATOMS: atom_id res chain seq x y z
N MET A 1 7.02 10.22 24.68
CA MET A 1 6.38 10.23 23.34
C MET A 1 6.71 11.57 22.73
N SER A 2 7.71 11.63 21.84
CA SER A 2 8.05 12.86 21.12
C SER A 2 6.90 13.21 20.17
N ASP A 3 6.47 14.46 20.19
CA ASP A 3 5.48 14.99 19.26
C ASP A 3 6.14 15.09 17.88
N PHE A 4 5.67 14.30 16.90
CA PHE A 4 6.17 14.31 15.53
C PHE A 4 5.90 15.64 14.78
N ARG A 5 5.19 16.59 15.41
CA ARG A 5 5.12 17.97 14.94
C ARG A 5 6.39 18.78 15.23
N SER A 6 7.15 18.38 16.25
CA SER A 6 8.35 19.10 16.72
C SER A 6 9.64 18.67 16.03
N ASP A 7 9.64 17.51 15.38
CA ASP A 7 10.79 16.93 14.70
C ASP A 7 10.59 17.09 13.18
N PRO A 8 11.17 18.13 12.54
CA PRO A 8 10.92 18.41 11.14
C PRO A 8 11.36 17.23 10.28
N MET A 9 10.46 16.76 9.42
CA MET A 9 10.78 15.72 8.44
C MET A 9 12.04 16.16 7.64
N PRO A 10 13.09 15.32 7.53
CA PRO A 10 14.32 15.69 6.81
C PRO A 10 14.06 16.12 5.36
N SER A 11 13.01 15.58 4.74
CA SER A 11 12.47 16.00 3.45
C SER A 11 11.01 15.54 3.30
N PRO A 12 10.24 16.08 2.32
CA PRO A 12 8.93 15.55 1.95
C PRO A 12 8.94 14.06 1.52
N GLU A 13 10.08 13.55 1.06
CA GLU A 13 10.31 12.15 0.67
C GLU A 13 10.80 11.28 1.84
N GLY A 14 10.87 11.85 3.06
CA GLY A 14 11.49 11.21 4.21
C GLY A 14 12.96 10.89 3.95
N ARG A 15 13.32 9.60 4.04
CA ARG A 15 14.68 9.07 3.77
C ARG A 15 14.95 8.78 2.28
N GLY A 16 14.01 9.05 1.39
CA GLY A 16 14.20 8.84 -0.05
C GLY A 16 14.26 7.37 -0.51
N LEU A 17 13.89 6.41 0.35
CA LEU A 17 13.95 4.97 0.03
C LEU A 17 13.04 4.60 -1.16
N ALA A 18 11.81 5.13 -1.17
CA ALA A 18 10.85 4.90 -2.26
C ALA A 18 11.35 5.52 -3.58
N ARG A 19 11.94 6.72 -3.50
CA ARG A 19 12.54 7.39 -4.66
C ARG A 19 13.74 6.63 -5.22
N ALA A 20 14.63 6.14 -4.37
CA ALA A 20 15.78 5.35 -4.78
C ALA A 20 15.37 4.01 -5.42
N ALA A 21 14.37 3.32 -4.86
CA ALA A 21 13.82 2.11 -5.45
C ALA A 21 13.17 2.38 -6.82
N TRP A 22 12.47 3.50 -6.95
CA TRP A 22 11.90 3.95 -8.22
C TRP A 22 12.98 4.28 -9.25
N ASP A 23 14.01 5.04 -8.87
CA ASP A 23 15.11 5.40 -9.78
C ASP A 23 15.92 4.16 -10.21
N ALA A 24 16.10 3.18 -9.32
CA ALA A 24 16.69 1.89 -9.66
C ALA A 24 15.82 1.10 -10.65
N TYR A 25 14.50 1.07 -10.42
CA TYR A 25 13.54 0.44 -11.33
C TYR A 25 13.55 1.12 -12.72
N VAL A 26 13.50 2.45 -12.77
CA VAL A 26 13.55 3.25 -14.01
C VAL A 26 14.89 3.08 -14.73
N GLY A 27 15.99 3.07 -13.98
CA GLY A 27 17.34 2.87 -14.49
C GLY A 27 17.53 1.48 -15.11
N ALA A 28 16.92 0.45 -14.51
CA ALA A 28 16.93 -0.93 -15.03
C ALA A 28 16.00 -1.12 -16.24
N THR A 29 14.91 -0.36 -16.33
CA THR A 29 13.86 -0.50 -17.36
C THR A 29 13.92 0.54 -18.48
N LYS A 30 15.10 1.14 -18.73
CA LYS A 30 15.47 2.25 -19.65
C LYS A 30 14.77 2.42 -21.02
N LYS A 31 13.80 1.59 -21.39
CA LYS A 31 13.09 1.60 -22.66
C LYS A 31 11.55 1.79 -22.57
N TYR A 32 10.90 1.73 -21.40
CA TYR A 32 9.42 1.68 -21.37
C TYR A 32 8.66 2.44 -20.28
N VAL A 33 9.29 3.25 -19.41
CA VAL A 33 8.54 3.71 -18.23
C VAL A 33 7.55 4.86 -18.50
N ASN A 34 7.82 5.72 -19.47
CA ASN A 34 6.98 6.92 -19.67
C ASN A 34 5.63 6.69 -20.40
N PRO A 35 5.32 5.47 -20.91
CA PRO A 35 3.94 5.03 -21.15
C PRO A 35 3.54 3.74 -20.40
N ALA A 36 4.32 3.28 -19.40
CA ALA A 36 3.99 2.04 -18.66
C ALA A 36 3.30 2.26 -17.31
N ILE A 37 3.39 3.46 -16.71
CA ILE A 37 2.55 3.80 -15.55
C ILE A 37 1.08 3.67 -15.97
N GLU A 38 0.72 4.26 -17.13
CA GLU A 38 -0.58 4.12 -17.82
C GLU A 38 -0.91 2.70 -18.34
N LYS A 39 -0.13 1.67 -17.98
CA LYS A 39 -0.42 0.27 -18.35
C LYS A 39 -0.42 -0.68 -17.17
N THR A 40 -0.28 -0.16 -15.96
CA THR A 40 -0.51 -0.95 -14.75
C THR A 40 -1.96 -0.76 -14.31
N PRO A 41 -2.62 -1.78 -13.73
CA PRO A 41 -3.96 -1.61 -13.18
C PRO A 41 -4.06 -0.46 -12.17
N LEU A 42 -2.96 -0.17 -11.46
CA LEU A 42 -2.88 0.96 -10.54
C LEU A 42 -2.85 2.30 -11.29
N GLY A 43 -2.03 2.41 -12.33
CA GLY A 43 -1.93 3.63 -13.11
C GLY A 43 -3.18 3.91 -13.94
N ASP A 44 -3.86 2.88 -14.47
CA ASP A 44 -5.17 3.02 -15.10
C ASP A 44 -6.25 3.49 -14.10
N ALA A 45 -6.19 3.02 -12.84
CA ALA A 45 -7.06 3.51 -11.78
C ALA A 45 -6.74 4.97 -11.37
N ILE A 46 -5.45 5.36 -11.40
CA ILE A 46 -4.99 6.73 -11.07
C ILE A 46 -5.28 7.73 -12.21
N THR A 47 -5.31 7.29 -13.46
CA THR A 47 -5.70 8.16 -14.59
C THR A 47 -7.21 8.31 -14.70
N SER A 48 -7.97 7.28 -14.28
CA SER A 48 -9.43 7.31 -14.28
C SER A 48 -10.07 7.96 -13.03
N ILE A 49 -9.35 8.03 -11.90
CA ILE A 49 -9.81 8.60 -10.62
C ILE A 49 -8.66 9.34 -9.91
N SER A 50 -8.95 10.20 -8.93
CA SER A 50 -7.90 10.85 -8.10
C SER A 50 -6.98 9.86 -7.36
N ALA A 51 -5.69 10.19 -7.29
CA ALA A 51 -4.66 9.41 -6.57
C ALA A 51 -5.02 9.14 -5.11
N ASN A 52 -5.69 10.09 -4.44
CA ASN A 52 -6.16 9.92 -3.06
C ASN A 52 -7.12 8.73 -2.91
N LYS A 53 -7.97 8.50 -3.90
CA LYS A 53 -8.95 7.41 -3.86
C LYS A 53 -8.30 6.06 -4.14
N VAL A 54 -7.30 6.02 -5.02
CA VAL A 54 -6.54 4.81 -5.26
C VAL A 54 -5.72 4.44 -4.03
N SER A 55 -5.07 5.41 -3.39
CA SER A 55 -4.35 5.21 -2.12
C SER A 55 -5.28 4.62 -1.03
N ASP A 56 -6.49 5.18 -0.88
CA ASP A 56 -7.51 4.66 0.06
C ASP A 56 -7.91 3.20 -0.22
N LEU A 57 -7.98 2.81 -1.50
CA LEU A 57 -8.39 1.47 -1.90
C LEU A 57 -7.25 0.45 -1.79
N VAL A 58 -6.02 0.85 -2.09
CA VAL A 58 -4.83 0.01 -1.88
C VAL A 58 -4.62 -0.22 -0.38
N GLY A 59 -4.74 0.82 0.44
CA GLY A 59 -4.69 0.68 1.89
C GLY A 59 -5.81 -0.21 2.43
N PHE A 60 -7.03 -0.09 1.88
CA PHE A 60 -8.13 -0.99 2.19
C PHE A 60 -7.84 -2.45 1.82
N TRP A 61 -7.28 -2.72 0.63
CA TRP A 61 -6.89 -4.06 0.20
C TRP A 61 -5.81 -4.67 1.09
N LEU A 62 -4.81 -3.89 1.49
CA LEU A 62 -3.78 -4.34 2.42
C LEU A 62 -4.40 -4.74 3.77
N LEU A 63 -5.24 -3.88 4.35
CA LEU A 63 -5.91 -4.19 5.62
C LEU A 63 -6.86 -5.38 5.49
N TRP A 64 -7.52 -5.55 4.33
CA TRP A 64 -8.37 -6.71 4.06
C TRP A 64 -7.59 -8.01 4.22
N HIS A 65 -6.42 -8.13 3.59
CA HIS A 65 -5.62 -9.36 3.70
C HIS A 65 -4.94 -9.54 5.06
N LEU A 66 -4.49 -8.46 5.70
CA LEU A 66 -3.79 -8.56 6.98
C LEU A 66 -4.70 -8.92 8.15
N TYR A 67 -5.97 -8.50 8.10
CA TYR A 67 -6.89 -8.64 9.23
C TYR A 67 -8.06 -9.59 8.97
N GLY A 68 -8.05 -10.36 7.87
CA GLY A 68 -9.06 -11.38 7.63
C GLY A 68 -10.38 -10.83 7.07
N GLY A 69 -10.31 -9.79 6.25
CA GLY A 69 -11.42 -9.31 5.44
C GLY A 69 -12.53 -8.62 6.25
N PHE A 70 -13.78 -8.96 5.94
CA PHE A 70 -14.94 -8.20 6.41
C PHE A 70 -15.05 -8.15 7.93
N GLU A 71 -15.04 -9.32 8.59
CA GLU A 71 -15.24 -9.43 10.04
C GLU A 71 -14.09 -8.79 10.82
N GLY A 72 -12.85 -8.97 10.35
CA GLY A 72 -11.69 -8.34 10.99
C GLY A 72 -11.70 -6.83 10.87
N LEU A 73 -12.08 -6.28 9.70
CA LEU A 73 -12.22 -4.82 9.55
C LEU A 73 -13.37 -4.26 10.39
N GLU A 74 -14.45 -5.01 10.55
CA GLU A 74 -15.55 -4.64 11.46
C GLU A 74 -15.08 -4.64 12.92
N ALA A 75 -14.33 -5.65 13.34
CA ALA A 75 -13.73 -5.72 14.68
C ALA A 75 -12.72 -4.59 14.95
N LEU A 76 -12.05 -4.09 13.91
CA LEU A 76 -11.18 -2.90 13.98
C LEU A 76 -11.95 -1.57 14.00
N GLY A 77 -13.29 -1.61 14.02
CA GLY A 77 -14.15 -0.44 14.15
C GLY A 77 -14.62 0.17 12.82
N MET A 78 -14.37 -0.48 11.68
CA MET A 78 -14.93 -0.02 10.40
C MET A 78 -16.42 -0.37 10.30
N SER A 79 -17.27 0.62 10.04
CA SER A 79 -18.70 0.34 9.88
C SER A 79 -18.98 -0.55 8.66
N ARG A 80 -19.91 -1.50 8.81
CA ARG A 80 -20.33 -2.43 7.73
C ARG A 80 -20.65 -1.71 6.43
N SER A 81 -21.40 -0.61 6.51
CA SER A 81 -21.74 0.22 5.34
C SER A 81 -20.51 0.78 4.62
N SER A 82 -19.46 1.14 5.37
CA SER A 82 -18.19 1.60 4.79
C SER A 82 -17.42 0.48 4.13
N ILE A 83 -17.41 -0.72 4.72
CA ILE A 83 -16.78 -1.90 4.13
C ILE A 83 -17.45 -2.25 2.81
N TYR A 84 -18.79 -2.37 2.78
CA TYR A 84 -19.53 -2.64 1.53
C TYR A 84 -19.26 -1.60 0.44
N ARG A 85 -19.25 -0.31 0.79
CA ARG A 85 -18.94 0.77 -0.16
C ARG A 85 -17.52 0.65 -0.71
N LYS A 86 -16.54 0.33 0.12
CA LYS A 86 -15.15 0.12 -0.29
C LYS A 86 -15.02 -1.11 -1.19
N VAL A 87 -15.62 -2.25 -0.84
CA VAL A 87 -15.67 -3.46 -1.70
C VAL A 87 -16.29 -3.15 -3.06
N ALA A 88 -17.44 -2.47 -3.10
CA ALA A 88 -18.11 -2.13 -4.35
C ALA A 88 -17.25 -1.20 -5.22
N THR A 89 -16.61 -0.20 -4.62
CA THR A 89 -15.70 0.70 -5.33
C THR A 89 -14.47 -0.04 -5.84
N PHE A 90 -13.89 -0.93 -5.03
CA PHE A 90 -12.74 -1.74 -5.39
C PHE A 90 -13.04 -2.62 -6.60
N ARG A 91 -14.15 -3.35 -6.57
CA ARG A 91 -14.62 -4.18 -7.69
C ARG A 91 -14.83 -3.38 -8.96
N LYS A 92 -15.38 -2.18 -8.85
CA LYS A 92 -15.60 -1.30 -10.01
C LYS A 92 -14.29 -0.88 -10.68
N LEU A 93 -13.22 -0.69 -9.90
CA LEU A 93 -11.93 -0.19 -10.41
C LEU A 93 -10.97 -1.29 -10.84
N PHE A 94 -10.89 -2.38 -10.08
CA PHE A 94 -9.93 -3.45 -10.30
C PHE A 94 -10.57 -4.71 -10.91
N GLY A 95 -11.88 -4.69 -11.16
CA GLY A 95 -12.61 -5.74 -11.88
C GLY A 95 -12.91 -7.01 -11.07
N SER A 96 -12.46 -7.10 -9.82
CA SER A 96 -12.57 -8.29 -8.98
C SER A 96 -12.71 -7.95 -7.50
N HIS A 97 -13.09 -8.95 -6.69
CA HIS A 97 -13.22 -8.79 -5.25
C HIS A 97 -11.83 -8.60 -4.61
N PRO A 98 -11.66 -7.76 -3.57
CA PRO A 98 -10.36 -7.55 -2.90
C PRO A 98 -9.73 -8.86 -2.41
N ASP A 99 -10.54 -9.84 -2.01
CA ASP A 99 -10.07 -11.17 -1.58
C ASP A 99 -9.40 -11.99 -2.69
N GLU A 100 -9.85 -11.81 -3.94
CA GLU A 100 -9.38 -12.56 -5.11
C GLU A 100 -8.28 -11.80 -5.87
N TYR A 101 -8.18 -10.49 -5.63
CA TYR A 101 -7.31 -9.62 -6.40
C TYR A 101 -5.89 -9.61 -5.85
N SER A 102 -4.92 -9.81 -6.74
CA SER A 102 -3.50 -9.65 -6.43
C SER A 102 -2.92 -8.53 -7.29
N PHE A 103 -2.33 -7.53 -6.65
CA PHE A 103 -1.57 -6.51 -7.36
C PHE A 103 -0.28 -7.14 -7.91
N PRO A 104 -0.02 -7.08 -9.23
CA PRO A 104 1.21 -7.60 -9.80
C PRO A 104 2.45 -6.98 -9.14
N GLY A 105 3.38 -7.83 -8.69
CA GLY A 105 4.61 -7.39 -8.02
C GLY A 105 4.46 -7.03 -6.54
N ILE A 106 3.27 -7.15 -5.95
CA ILE A 106 3.04 -6.97 -4.51
C ILE A 106 2.69 -8.33 -3.90
N SER A 107 3.39 -8.68 -2.82
CA SER A 107 3.10 -9.87 -2.02
C SER A 107 2.89 -9.47 -0.56
N ILE A 108 2.02 -10.19 0.15
CA ILE A 108 1.75 -10.00 1.58
C ILE A 108 2.10 -11.30 2.28
N ASP A 109 2.99 -11.21 3.27
CA ASP A 109 3.27 -12.29 4.20
C ASP A 109 2.58 -11.95 5.53
N VAL A 110 1.42 -12.57 5.75
CA VAL A 110 0.58 -12.31 6.93
C VAL A 110 1.25 -12.84 8.20
N ASP A 111 1.94 -13.98 8.12
CA ASP A 111 2.61 -14.60 9.27
C ASP A 111 3.82 -13.76 9.70
N ALA A 112 4.63 -13.29 8.75
CA ALA A 112 5.72 -12.37 9.03
C ALA A 112 5.22 -11.03 9.60
N TYR A 113 4.05 -10.57 9.17
CA TYR A 113 3.44 -9.34 9.68
C TYR A 113 2.90 -9.51 11.11
N LEU A 114 2.12 -10.55 11.38
CA LEU A 114 1.50 -10.80 12.68
C LEU A 114 2.51 -11.32 13.72
N GLY A 115 3.53 -12.06 13.29
CA GLY A 115 4.64 -12.53 14.13
C GLY A 115 5.69 -11.46 14.45
N GLY A 116 5.39 -10.19 14.19
CA GLY A 116 6.35 -9.10 14.02
C GLY A 116 7.56 -9.06 14.96
N SER A 117 8.71 -8.70 14.38
CA SER A 117 9.72 -7.86 15.04
C SER A 117 10.45 -8.46 16.26
N GLY A 118 11.01 -9.67 16.11
CA GLY A 118 11.96 -10.24 17.08
C GLY A 118 13.45 -9.91 16.84
N ALA A 119 13.84 -9.30 15.71
CA ALA A 119 15.24 -9.27 15.27
C ALA A 119 15.76 -7.89 14.84
N GLN A 120 15.46 -6.83 15.59
CA GLN A 120 16.29 -5.64 15.58
C GLN A 120 16.71 -5.30 17.00
N ARG A 121 17.54 -6.19 17.59
CA ARG A 121 18.38 -5.85 18.73
C ARG A 121 19.71 -5.32 18.19
N ASP A 122 19.97 -4.06 18.49
CA ASP A 122 21.26 -3.53 18.91
C ASP A 122 22.50 -4.05 18.16
N THR A 123 22.89 -3.32 17.11
CA THR A 123 24.31 -3.14 16.81
C THR A 123 24.65 -1.67 16.99
N HIS A 124 24.76 -1.26 18.25
CA HIS A 124 25.59 -0.14 18.66
C HIS A 124 26.66 -0.72 19.60
N GLY A 125 27.92 -0.57 19.23
CA GLY A 125 29.06 -0.78 20.12
C GLY A 125 29.87 -2.06 19.87
N SER A 126 30.94 -1.92 19.09
CA SER A 126 32.31 -2.11 19.58
C SER A 126 33.27 -1.39 18.64
#